data_AF-A0A1F2V331-F1
#
_entry.id   AF-A0A1F2V331-F1
#
_cell.length_a   1.000
_cell.length_b   1.000
_cell.length_c   1.000
_cell.angle_alpha   90.00
_cell.angle_beta   90.00
_cell.angle_gamma   90.00
#
_symmetry.space_group_name_H-M   'P 1'
#
loop_
_entity.id
_entity.type
_entity.pdbx_description
1 polymer ?
#
loop_
_entity_poly.entity_id
_entity_poly.type
_entity_poly.pdbx_seq_one_letter_code
_entity_poly.pdbx_strand_id
1 'polypeptide(L)' 'MTGEDQRALLHRLNNQLGVILAHAELLETKAQDAAQKARASQVVSAALQAMAVSRELRETVGEK' A
#
# COMPACT_ATOMS: atom_id res chain seq x y z
N MET A 1 -16.35 13.39 15.00
CA MET A 1 -15.73 12.58 13.94
C MET A 1 -16.46 11.25 13.93
N THR A 2 -17.41 11.10 13.00
CA THR A 2 -18.28 9.93 12.91
C THR A 2 -17.56 8.81 12.14
N GLY A 3 -17.92 7.54 12.37
CA GLY A 3 -17.24 6.39 11.74
C GLY A 3 -17.23 6.39 10.20
N GLU A 4 -18.06 7.22 9.56
CA GLU A 4 -18.05 7.46 8.11
C GLU A 4 -16.74 8.10 7.63
N ASP A 5 -16.15 9.02 8.41
CA ASP A 5 -14.88 9.66 8.09
C ASP A 5 -13.73 8.63 8.06
N GLN A 6 -13.74 7.68 9.00
CA GLN A 6 -12.69 6.66 9.12
C GLN A 6 -12.72 5.67 7.95
N ARG A 7 -13.90 5.21 7.54
CA ARG A 7 -14.04 4.33 6.36
C ARG A 7 -13.60 5.03 5.07
N ALA A 8 -13.97 6.30 4.90
CA ALA A 8 -13.53 7.10 3.76
C ALA A 8 -12.00 7.30 3.74
N LEU A 9 -11.39 7.57 4.89
CA LEU A 9 -9.94 7.68 5.02
C LEU A 9 -9.21 6.37 4.70
N LEU A 10 -9.69 5.24 5.23
CA LEU A 10 -9.12 3.91 4.95
C LEU A 10 -9.25 3.51 3.48
N HIS A 11 -10.35 3.87 2.82
CA HIS A 11 -10.49 3.71 1.38
C HIS A 11 -9.44 4.54 0.63
N ARG A 12 -9.31 5.83 0.96
CA ARG A 12 -8.31 6.70 0.31
C ARG A 12 -6.89 6.21 0.55
N LEU A 13 -6.57 5.73 1.75
CA LEU A 13 -5.28 5.14 2.08
C LEU A 13 -4.99 3.91 1.21
N ASN A 14 -5.91 2.95 1.15
CA ASN A 14 -5.75 1.76 0.32
C ASN A 14 -5.59 2.10 -1.17
N ASN A 15 -6.29 3.12 -1.66
CA ASN A 15 -6.13 3.58 -3.03
C ASN A 15 -4.72 4.16 -3.28
N GLN A 16 -4.19 4.97 -2.37
CA GLN A 16 -2.83 5.51 -2.48
C GLN A 16 -1.77 4.39 -2.42
N LEU A 17 -1.97 3.40 -1.55
CA LEU A 17 -1.09 2.22 -1.48
C LEU A 17 -1.12 1.41 -2.77
N GLY A 18 -2.28 1.23 -3.39
CA GLY A 18 -2.40 0.57 -4.69
C GLY A 18 -1.66 1.32 -5.81
N VAL A 19 -1.73 2.65 -5.84
CA VAL A 19 -0.95 3.47 -6.79
C VAL A 19 0.54 3.30 -6.55
N ILE A 20 1.00 3.37 -5.31
CA ILE A 20 2.42 3.18 -4.93
C ILE A 20 2.89 1.79 -5.35
N LEU A 21 2.12 0.75 -5.09
CA LEU A 21 2.43 -0.62 -5.47
C LEU A 21 2.62 -0.75 -6.99
N ALA A 22 1.66 -0.26 -7.77
CA ALA A 22 1.74 -0.30 -9.24
C ALA A 22 2.98 0.44 -9.78
N HIS A 23 3.36 1.57 -9.16
CA HIS A 23 4.59 2.28 -9.53
C HIS A 23 5.84 1.50 -9.15
N ALA A 24 5.86 0.86 -7.98
CA ALA A 24 6.98 0.04 -7.55
C ALA A 24 7.17 -1.19 -8.45
N GLU A 25 6.09 -1.87 -8.82
CA GLU A 25 6.11 -2.99 -9.78
C GLU A 25 6.60 -2.55 -11.16
N LEU A 26 6.17 -1.36 -11.62
CA LEU A 26 6.64 -0.79 -12.87
C LEU A 26 8.14 -0.46 -12.82
N LEU A 27 8.63 0.09 -11.70
CA LEU A 27 10.05 0.36 -11.48
C LEU A 27 10.87 -0.93 -11.45
N GLU A 28 10.36 -1.97 -10.80
CA GLU A 28 11.01 -3.28 -10.74
C GLU A 28 11.11 -3.92 -12.13
N THR A 29 10.03 -3.82 -12.91
CA THR A 29 9.96 -4.32 -14.29
C THR A 29 10.92 -3.58 -15.22
N LYS A 30 11.09 -2.26 -15.00
CA LYS A 30 11.94 -1.38 -15.85
C LYS A 30 13.37 -1.21 -15.33
N ALA A 31 13.74 -1.88 -14.24
CA ALA A 31 15.05 -1.73 -13.62
C ALA A 31 16.18 -2.11 -14.59
N GLN A 32 17.16 -1.23 -14.73
CA GLN A 32 18.27 -1.42 -15.66
C GLN A 32 19.43 -2.22 -15.05
N ASP A 33 19.46 -2.32 -13.73
CA ASP A 33 20.50 -3.03 -12.99
C ASP A 33 19.93 -3.72 -11.74
N ALA A 34 20.73 -4.63 -11.17
CA ALA A 34 20.33 -5.43 -10.03
C ALA A 34 20.06 -4.60 -8.76
N ALA A 35 20.74 -3.47 -8.58
CA ALA A 35 20.55 -2.62 -7.41
C ALA A 35 19.23 -1.83 -7.51
N GLN A 36 18.90 -1.30 -8.68
CA GLN A 36 17.60 -0.70 -8.96
C GLN A 36 16.47 -1.71 -8.75
N LYS A 37 16.64 -2.93 -9.27
CA LYS A 37 15.65 -4.00 -9.11
C LYS A 37 15.44 -4.32 -7.64
N ALA A 38 16.52 -4.57 -6.89
CA ALA A 38 16.44 -4.86 -5.46
C ALA A 38 15.74 -3.76 -4.65
N ARG A 39 16.03 -2.49 -4.97
CA ARG A 39 15.37 -1.35 -4.33
C ARG A 39 13.88 -1.30 -4.68
N ALA A 40 13.50 -1.55 -5.93
CA ALA A 40 12.10 -1.59 -6.33
C ALA A 40 11.35 -2.75 -5.65
N SER A 41 11.95 -3.95 -5.60
CA SER A 41 11.39 -5.10 -4.86
C SER A 41 11.15 -4.79 -3.38
N GLN A 42 12.06 -4.04 -2.74
CA GLN A 42 11.87 -3.58 -1.35
C GLN A 42 10.65 -2.66 -1.21
N VAL A 43 10.44 -1.75 -2.16
CA VAL A 43 9.26 -0.86 -2.15
C VAL A 43 7.97 -1.66 -2.39
N VAL A 44 7.98 -2.63 -3.32
CA VAL A 44 6.86 -3.56 -3.54
C VAL A 44 6.51 -4.28 -2.24
N SER A 45 7.51 -4.87 -1.58
CA SER A 45 7.31 -5.59 -0.31
C SER A 45 6.76 -4.68 0.79
N ALA A 46 7.27 -3.45 0.90
CA ALA A 46 6.79 -2.48 1.89
C ALA A 46 5.35 -2.04 1.62
N ALA A 47 4.98 -1.83 0.35
CA ALA A 47 3.62 -1.48 -0.04
C ALA A 47 2.63 -2.61 0.30
N LEU A 48 2.99 -3.86 0.01
CA LEU A 48 2.17 -5.02 0.37
C LEU A 48 1.98 -5.14 1.89
N GLN A 49 3.03 -4.94 2.68
CA GLN A 49 2.94 -4.92 4.15
C GLN A 49 2.02 -3.79 4.64
N ALA A 50 2.14 -2.59 4.09
CA ALA A 50 1.28 -1.47 4.45
C ALA A 50 -0.20 -1.72 4.09
N MET A 51 -0.47 -2.42 2.98
CA MET A 51 -1.83 -2.83 2.60
C MET A 51 -2.40 -3.88 3.58
N ALA A 52 -1.58 -4.81 4.06
CA ALA A 52 -1.99 -5.76 5.10
C ALA A 52 -2.38 -5.03 6.40
N VAL A 53 -1.54 -4.11 6.86
CA VAL A 53 -1.86 -3.25 8.04
C VAL A 53 -3.13 -2.43 7.81
N SER A 54 -3.33 -1.88 6.60
CA SER A 54 -4.54 -1.13 6.27
C SER A 54 -5.81 -1.99 6.29
N ARG A 55 -5.69 -3.28 5.98
CA ARG A 55 -6.78 -4.26 6.09
C ARG A 55 -7.09 -4.59 7.55
N GLU A 56 -6.08 -4.85 8.35
CA GLU A 56 -6.22 -5.09 9.81
C GLU A 56 -6.86 -3.89 10.51
N LEU A 57 -6.47 -2.66 10.13
CA LEU A 57 -7.08 -1.42 10.63
C LEU A 57 -8.56 -1.33 10.26
N ARG A 58 -8.94 -1.72 9.04
CA ARG A 58 -10.35 -1.73 8.61
C ARG A 58 -11.19 -2.72 9.40
N GLU A 59 -10.64 -3.87 9.75
CA GLU A 59 -11.31 -4.89 10.57
C GLU A 59 -11.50 -4.35 12.00
N THR A 60 -10.42 -3.89 12.63
CA THR A 60 -10.42 -3.38 14.01
C THR A 60 -11.29 -2.13 14.20
N VAL A 61 -11.30 -1.21 13.22
CA VAL A 61 -12.09 0.04 13.27
C VAL A 61 -13.52 -0.19 12.78
N GLY A 62 -13.76 -1.19 11.93
CA GLY A 62 -15.09 -1.52 11.40
C GLY A 62 -15.97 -2.33 12.36
N GLU A 63 -15.37 -3.01 13.34
CA GLU A 63 -16.05 -3.79 14.39
C GLU A 63 -16.55 -2.96 15.58
N LYS A 64 -16.47 -1.62 15.52
CA LYS A 64 -16.89 -0.72 16.61
C LYS A 64 -18.14 0.09 16.28
#